data_AF-A0AB39KQU2-F1
#
_entry.id   AF-A0AB39KQU2-F1
#
_cell.length_a   1.000
_cell.length_b   1.000
_cell.length_c   1.000
_cell.angle_alpha   90.00
_cell.angle_beta   90.00
_cell.angle_gamma   90.00
#
_symmetry.space_group_name_H-M   'P 1'
#
loop_
_entity.id
_entity.type
_entity.pdbx_description
1 polymer ?
#
loop_
_entity_poly.entity_id
_entity_poly.type
_entity_poly.pdbx_seq_one_letter_code
_entity_poly.pdbx_strand_id
1 'polypeptide(L)'
;MSRIAAVAATLLLASTAPALAAPATTIAQPAPASAAAAVAGTTDKAGCGVLLMVFNEIATRHPQILGRTSSAEMGQAFFRMAAHGGKTLFDQAMAEGAAEGKTPSAVYQAGVASMMTAFSGVRPGGEEFKQRGMALTSRCLQMAAPAD
;
A
#
# COMPACT_ATOMS: atom_id res chain seq x y z
N MET A 1 -0.73 -53.73 -23.88
CA MET A 1 -1.93 -53.09 -24.47
C MET A 1 -2.97 -52.90 -23.37
N SER A 2 -3.47 -51.66 -23.19
CA SER A 2 -4.75 -51.22 -22.57
C SER A 2 -5.12 -51.70 -21.15
N ARG A 3 -5.18 -50.91 -20.06
CA ARG A 3 -5.96 -49.69 -19.65
C ARG A 3 -7.49 -49.82 -19.68
N ILE A 4 -8.11 -50.05 -18.51
CA ILE A 4 -9.51 -49.78 -18.10
C ILE A 4 -9.46 -49.67 -16.54
N ALA A 5 -10.06 -48.75 -15.77
CA ALA A 5 -11.35 -48.04 -15.78
C ALA A 5 -11.15 -46.62 -15.19
N ALA A 6 -11.73 -45.52 -15.69
CA ALA A 6 -13.13 -45.16 -15.94
C ALA A 6 -13.97 -45.00 -14.65
N VAL A 7 -14.01 -43.78 -14.12
CA VAL A 7 -14.97 -43.30 -13.11
C VAL A 7 -15.86 -42.23 -13.76
N ALA A 8 -17.17 -42.51 -13.76
CA ALA A 8 -18.34 -41.67 -13.46
C ALA A 8 -18.19 -40.13 -13.50
N ALA A 9 -19.20 -39.32 -13.82
CA ALA A 9 -20.59 -39.49 -14.20
C ALA A 9 -21.11 -38.14 -14.74
N THR A 10 -22.22 -38.28 -15.46
CA THR A 10 -23.17 -37.33 -16.06
C THR A 10 -23.65 -36.18 -15.17
N LEU A 11 -23.95 -35.01 -15.76
CA LEU A 11 -25.14 -34.14 -15.55
C LEU A 11 -24.99 -32.88 -16.45
N LEU A 12 -25.67 -32.78 -17.60
CA LEU A 12 -27.04 -32.30 -17.87
C LEU A 12 -27.21 -30.76 -17.93
N LEU A 13 -27.87 -30.33 -19.03
CA LEU A 13 -28.64 -29.09 -19.26
C LEU A 13 -27.85 -27.81 -19.52
N ALA A 14 -28.28 -26.84 -20.32
CA ALA A 14 -29.30 -26.73 -21.36
C ALA A 14 -29.03 -25.37 -22.02
N SER A 15 -29.17 -25.32 -23.34
CA SER A 15 -28.99 -24.14 -24.18
C SER A 15 -30.23 -23.27 -24.19
N THR A 16 -30.10 -22.00 -23.77
CA THR A 16 -30.93 -20.88 -24.26
C THR A 16 -30.12 -19.59 -24.24
N ALA A 17 -29.76 -19.12 -25.43
CA ALA A 17 -29.24 -17.78 -25.63
C ALA A 17 -30.35 -16.74 -25.43
N PRO A 18 -30.01 -15.55 -24.93
CA PRO A 18 -30.66 -14.33 -25.38
C PRO A 18 -29.63 -13.32 -25.93
N ALA A 19 -29.93 -12.91 -27.17
CA ALA A 19 -29.71 -11.60 -27.78
C ALA A 19 -28.56 -10.71 -27.29
N LEU A 20 -27.62 -10.45 -28.20
CA LEU A 20 -26.81 -9.24 -28.23
C LEU A 20 -27.72 -8.00 -28.12
N ALA A 21 -27.66 -7.31 -26.98
CA ALA A 21 -28.10 -5.93 -26.85
C ALA A 21 -26.83 -5.05 -26.77
N ALA A 22 -26.85 -3.96 -27.54
CA ALA A 22 -25.77 -3.00 -27.72
C ALA A 22 -25.16 -2.49 -26.39
N PRO A 23 -23.87 -2.09 -26.36
CA PRO A 23 -23.29 -1.45 -25.20
C PRO A 23 -23.93 -0.07 -25.04
N ALA A 24 -24.85 0.05 -24.08
CA ALA A 24 -25.17 1.34 -23.51
C ALA A 24 -23.92 1.80 -22.76
N THR A 25 -23.22 2.79 -23.33
CA THR A 25 -22.13 3.52 -22.69
C THR A 25 -22.70 4.33 -21.53
N THR A 26 -23.03 3.67 -20.42
CA THR A 26 -23.18 4.35 -19.14
C THR A 26 -21.77 4.71 -18.71
N ILE A 27 -21.45 6.00 -18.81
CA ILE A 27 -20.31 6.61 -18.15
C ILE A 27 -20.44 6.24 -16.67
N ALA A 28 -19.63 5.28 -16.24
CA ALA A 28 -19.45 4.97 -14.84
C ALA A 28 -18.92 6.24 -14.18
N GLN A 29 -19.82 6.93 -13.49
CA GLN A 29 -19.47 7.98 -12.55
C GLN A 29 -18.40 7.40 -11.62
N PRO A 30 -17.26 8.09 -11.38
CA PRO A 30 -16.28 7.61 -10.43
C PRO A 30 -16.99 7.61 -9.07
N ALA A 31 -17.30 6.41 -8.59
CA ALA A 31 -17.78 6.25 -7.23
C ALA A 31 -16.74 6.89 -6.28
N PRO A 32 -17.16 7.67 -5.29
CA PRO A 32 -16.24 8.19 -4.28
C PRO A 32 -15.50 6.99 -3.67
N ALA A 33 -14.18 7.12 -3.53
CA ALA A 33 -13.31 6.14 -2.92
C ALA A 33 -13.76 5.88 -1.47
N SER A 34 -14.67 4.94 -1.28
CA SER A 34 -15.09 4.39 0.00
C SER A 34 -15.42 2.93 -0.20
N ALA A 35 -14.35 2.11 -0.22
CA ALA A 35 -14.42 0.70 0.09
C ALA A 35 -12.99 0.21 0.37
N ALA A 36 -12.79 -0.22 1.61
CA ALA A 36 -11.59 -0.83 2.15
C ALA A 36 -10.39 0.11 2.31
N ALA A 37 -9.96 0.29 3.56
CA ALA A 37 -8.53 0.18 3.84
C ALA A 37 -8.05 -1.07 3.10
N ALA A 38 -7.42 -0.88 1.94
CA ALA A 38 -6.82 -1.97 1.18
C ALA A 38 -5.98 -2.74 2.19
N VAL A 39 -6.30 -4.02 2.40
CA VAL A 39 -5.57 -4.86 3.35
C VAL A 39 -4.11 -4.79 2.93
N ALA A 40 -3.35 -3.96 3.63
CA ALA A 40 -2.03 -3.57 3.17
C ALA A 40 -1.17 -4.83 3.17
N GLY A 41 -0.62 -5.20 2.01
CA GLY A 41 0.28 -6.34 1.94
C GLY A 41 1.49 -6.10 2.82
N THR A 42 2.10 -7.17 3.32
CA THR A 42 3.32 -7.15 4.16
C THR A 42 4.41 -6.23 3.59
N THR A 43 4.58 -6.22 2.27
CA THR A 43 5.52 -5.33 1.56
C THR A 43 5.16 -3.84 1.68
N ASP A 44 3.88 -3.49 1.55
CA ASP A 44 3.42 -2.11 1.71
C ASP A 44 3.59 -1.64 3.16
N LYS A 45 3.25 -2.50 4.14
CA LYS A 45 3.44 -2.22 5.56
C LYS A 45 4.92 -1.98 5.89
N ALA A 46 5.81 -2.82 5.39
CA ALA A 46 7.25 -2.65 5.56
C ALA A 46 7.74 -1.33 4.94
N GLY A 47 7.36 -1.03 3.69
CA GLY A 47 7.76 0.18 2.98
C GLY A 47 7.25 1.46 3.64
N CYS A 48 5.95 1.51 3.94
CA CYS A 48 5.33 2.65 4.63
C CYS A 48 5.86 2.82 6.05
N GLY A 49 6.12 1.73 6.76
CA GLY A 49 6.70 1.78 8.10
C GLY A 49 8.07 2.46 8.10
N VAL A 50 8.96 2.06 7.17
CA VAL A 50 10.27 2.70 7.01
C VAL A 50 10.14 4.16 6.62
N LEU A 51 9.27 4.48 5.64
CA LEU A 51 9.10 5.85 5.16
C LEU A 51 8.72 6.82 6.28
N LEU A 52 7.74 6.46 7.10
CA LEU A 52 7.23 7.31 8.18
C LEU A 52 8.26 7.48 9.31
N MET A 53 8.99 6.42 9.66
CA MET A 53 10.08 6.50 10.64
C MET A 53 11.21 7.41 10.15
N VAL A 54 11.56 7.33 8.86
CA VAL A 54 12.59 8.18 8.25
C VAL A 54 12.15 9.65 8.23
N PHE A 55 10.88 9.95 7.95
CA PHE A 55 10.40 11.33 8.00
C PHE A 55 10.52 11.95 9.40
N ASN A 56 10.22 11.20 10.46
CA ASN A 56 10.44 11.68 11.82
C ASN A 56 11.92 11.87 12.15
N GLU A 57 12.78 10.96 11.71
CA GLU A 57 14.23 11.11 11.90
C GLU A 57 14.75 12.38 11.21
N ILE A 58 14.31 12.64 9.98
CA ILE A 58 14.64 13.85 9.23
C ILE A 58 14.11 15.10 9.95
N ALA A 59 12.84 15.09 10.38
CA ALA A 59 12.24 16.20 11.11
C ALA A 59 12.93 16.48 12.46
N THR A 60 13.42 15.43 13.12
CA THR A 60 14.14 15.52 14.41
C THR A 60 15.56 16.07 14.22
N ARG A 61 16.29 15.59 13.20
CA ARG A 61 17.66 16.05 12.90
C ARG A 61 17.71 17.41 12.23
N HIS A 62 16.64 17.80 11.54
CA HIS A 62 16.57 19.04 10.79
C HIS A 62 15.32 19.84 11.20
N PRO A 63 15.18 20.33 12.43
CA PRO A 63 13.97 21.05 12.85
C PRO A 63 13.63 22.27 11.97
N GLN A 64 14.61 22.84 11.26
CA GLN A 64 14.43 23.95 10.32
C GLN A 64 13.42 23.69 9.18
N ILE A 65 13.18 22.44 8.78
CA ILE A 65 12.17 22.12 7.74
C ILE A 65 10.73 22.30 8.25
N LEU A 66 10.52 22.39 9.57
CA LEU A 66 9.19 22.61 10.18
C LEU A 66 8.86 24.10 10.36
N GLY A 67 9.79 25.00 10.02
CA GLY A 67 9.66 26.43 10.28
C GLY A 67 9.92 26.80 11.75
N ARG A 68 9.91 28.11 12.07
CA ARG A 68 10.17 28.65 13.43
C ARG A 68 8.92 29.27 14.07
N THR A 69 7.81 28.55 14.11
CA THR A 69 6.54 29.04 14.69
C THR A 69 5.94 28.02 15.66
N SER A 70 4.87 28.36 16.39
CA SER A 70 4.09 27.40 17.19
C SER A 70 3.55 26.21 16.38
N SER A 71 3.48 26.35 15.05
CA SER A 71 3.18 25.25 14.13
C SER A 71 4.29 24.19 14.07
N ALA A 72 5.53 24.53 14.46
CA ALA A 72 6.65 23.60 14.47
C ALA A 72 6.51 22.52 15.56
N GLU A 73 5.96 22.86 16.74
CA GLU A 73 5.68 21.87 17.79
C GLU A 73 4.56 20.92 17.37
N MET A 74 3.49 21.45 16.77
CA MET A 74 2.42 20.61 16.18
C MET A 74 2.97 19.73 15.06
N GLY A 75 3.84 20.26 14.21
CA GLY A 75 4.51 19.51 13.15
C GLY A 75 5.38 18.38 13.72
N GLN A 76 6.18 18.65 14.76
CA GLN A 76 6.94 17.59 15.43
C GLN A 76 6.03 16.53 16.05
N ALA A 77 4.95 16.92 16.72
CA ALA A 77 4.00 15.98 17.29
C ALA A 77 3.38 15.08 16.21
N PHE A 78 3.02 15.66 15.06
CA PHE A 78 2.54 14.91 13.90
C PHE A 78 3.57 13.90 13.40
N PHE A 79 4.84 14.29 13.20
CA PHE A 79 5.87 13.36 12.74
C PHE A 79 6.15 12.24 13.74
N ARG A 80 6.10 12.52 15.05
CA ARG A 80 6.23 11.48 16.09
C ARG A 80 5.07 10.48 16.03
N MET A 81 3.83 10.96 15.89
CA MET A 81 2.66 10.10 15.75
C MET A 81 2.74 9.25 14.49
N ALA A 82 3.10 9.86 13.36
CA ALA A 82 3.30 9.15 12.10
C ALA A 82 4.39 8.08 12.21
N ALA A 83 5.51 8.37 12.87
CA ALA A 83 6.57 7.38 13.10
C ALA A 83 6.16 6.27 14.05
N HIS A 84 5.33 6.56 15.05
CA HIS A 84 4.78 5.51 15.91
C HIS A 84 3.90 4.55 15.11
N GLY A 85 2.97 5.07 14.30
CA GLY A 85 2.18 4.25 13.39
C GLY A 85 3.05 3.50 12.37
N GLY A 86 4.09 4.16 11.85
CA GLY A 86 5.08 3.53 10.97
C GLY A 86 5.84 2.38 11.61
N LYS A 87 6.24 2.51 12.88
CA LYS A 87 6.86 1.43 13.65
C LYS A 87 5.90 0.24 13.78
N THR A 88 4.64 0.50 14.12
CA THR A 88 3.61 -0.54 14.22
C THR A 88 3.42 -1.30 12.90
N LEU A 89 3.34 -0.60 11.77
CA LEU A 89 3.26 -1.24 10.45
C LEU A 89 4.50 -2.08 10.14
N PHE A 90 5.69 -1.57 10.46
CA PHE A 90 6.93 -2.29 10.23
C PHE A 90 7.02 -3.56 11.09
N ASP A 91 6.67 -3.48 12.36
CA ASP A 91 6.64 -4.62 13.27
C ASP A 91 5.62 -5.68 12.79
N GLN A 92 4.43 -5.26 12.34
CA GLN A 92 3.44 -6.16 11.74
C GLN A 92 3.99 -6.84 10.49
N ALA A 93 4.65 -6.09 9.60
CA ALA A 93 5.26 -6.66 8.40
C ALA A 93 6.34 -7.69 8.72
N MET A 94 7.12 -7.46 9.78
CA MET A 94 8.13 -8.42 10.23
C MET A 94 7.50 -9.68 10.82
N ALA A 95 6.43 -9.55 11.60
CA ALA A 95 5.69 -10.68 12.14
C ALA A 95 5.04 -11.53 11.02
N GLU A 96 4.39 -10.87 10.04
CA GLU A 96 3.81 -11.52 8.87
C GLU A 96 4.88 -12.20 8.00
N GLY A 97 5.98 -11.50 7.70
CA GLY A 97 7.09 -12.06 6.94
C GLY A 97 7.74 -13.26 7.64
N ALA A 98 7.87 -13.23 8.96
CA ALA A 98 8.37 -14.37 9.73
C ALA A 98 7.40 -15.57 9.68
N ALA A 99 6.08 -15.33 9.73
CA ALA A 99 5.08 -16.37 9.54
C ALA A 99 5.13 -17.00 8.13
N GLU A 100 5.58 -16.23 7.14
CA GLU A 100 5.84 -16.69 5.77
C GLU A 100 7.24 -17.29 5.57
N GLY A 101 8.06 -17.40 6.61
CA GLY A 101 9.42 -17.93 6.53
C GLY A 101 10.44 -16.99 5.87
N LYS A 102 10.12 -15.70 5.73
CA LYS A 102 11.03 -14.67 5.19
C LYS A 102 11.95 -14.14 6.30
N THR A 103 13.17 -13.79 5.91
CA THR A 103 14.08 -13.08 6.81
C THR A 103 13.68 -11.60 6.96
N PRO A 104 14.03 -10.94 8.07
CA PRO A 104 13.78 -9.50 8.23
C PRO A 104 14.40 -8.65 7.12
N SER A 105 15.60 -9.03 6.64
CA SER A 105 16.27 -8.35 5.53
C SER A 105 15.48 -8.46 4.23
N ALA A 106 14.89 -9.62 3.93
CA ALA A 106 14.08 -9.81 2.73
C ALA A 106 12.79 -8.97 2.78
N VAL A 107 12.12 -8.92 3.93
CA VAL A 107 10.92 -8.09 4.13
C VAL A 107 11.25 -6.60 3.96
N TYR A 108 12.34 -6.14 4.57
CA TYR A 108 12.80 -4.76 4.45
C TYR A 108 13.13 -4.40 2.99
N GLN A 109 13.94 -5.22 2.33
CA GLN A 109 14.35 -4.97 0.94
C GLN A 109 13.16 -4.96 -0.02
N ALA A 110 12.23 -5.90 0.14
CA ALA A 110 11.00 -5.91 -0.65
C ALA A 110 10.17 -4.65 -0.43
N GLY A 111 10.02 -4.22 0.83
CA GLY A 111 9.29 -2.99 1.18
C GLY A 111 9.91 -1.75 0.55
N VAL A 112 11.22 -1.56 0.69
CA VAL A 112 11.93 -0.43 0.08
C VAL A 112 11.86 -0.48 -1.44
N ALA A 113 12.05 -1.64 -2.06
CA ALA A 113 11.94 -1.81 -3.50
C ALA A 113 10.55 -1.42 -4.01
N SER A 114 9.48 -1.84 -3.30
CA SER A 114 8.11 -1.44 -3.62
C SER A 114 7.89 0.07 -3.56
N MET A 115 8.48 0.76 -2.58
CA MET A 115 8.39 2.23 -2.53
C MET A 115 9.12 2.89 -3.68
N MET A 116 10.27 2.35 -4.10
CA MET A 116 11.08 2.93 -5.17
C MET A 116 10.44 2.77 -6.55
N THR A 117 9.63 1.72 -6.79
CA THR A 117 8.91 1.58 -8.06
C THR A 117 7.91 2.72 -8.30
N ALA A 118 7.36 3.32 -7.24
CA ALA A 118 6.49 4.49 -7.35
C ALA A 118 7.19 5.69 -8.04
N PHE A 119 8.52 5.76 -7.98
CA PHE A 119 9.32 6.83 -8.58
C PHE A 119 10.00 6.43 -9.90
N SER A 120 9.72 5.23 -10.41
CA SER A 120 10.27 4.78 -11.69
C SER A 120 9.88 5.73 -12.82
N GLY A 121 10.89 6.11 -13.62
CA GLY A 121 10.73 7.03 -14.75
C GLY A 121 10.57 8.50 -14.39
N VAL A 122 10.65 8.88 -13.11
CA VAL A 122 10.46 10.27 -12.66
C VAL A 122 11.78 10.93 -12.30
N ARG A 123 11.98 12.15 -12.77
CA ARG A 123 13.16 12.94 -12.43
C ARG A 123 13.05 13.51 -10.99
N PRO A 124 14.05 13.30 -10.12
CA PRO A 124 14.06 13.87 -8.78
C PRO A 124 13.89 15.39 -8.80
N GLY A 125 13.08 15.92 -7.88
CA GLY A 125 12.87 17.36 -7.70
C GLY A 125 11.91 18.03 -8.67
N GLY A 126 11.39 17.31 -9.68
CA GLY A 126 10.31 17.81 -10.55
C GLY A 126 8.94 17.81 -9.86
N GLU A 127 7.95 18.48 -10.45
CA GLU A 127 6.58 18.50 -9.92
C GLU A 127 5.95 17.10 -9.86
N GLU A 128 6.19 16.26 -10.86
CA GLU A 128 5.74 14.87 -10.85
C GLU A 128 6.34 14.07 -9.67
N PHE A 129 7.62 14.29 -9.36
CA PHE A 129 8.28 13.65 -8.22
C PHE A 129 7.63 14.08 -6.90
N LYS A 130 7.33 15.37 -6.74
CA LYS A 130 6.64 15.88 -5.56
C LYS A 130 5.23 15.30 -5.44
N GLN A 131 4.47 15.28 -6.54
CA GLN A 131 3.12 14.73 -6.55
C GLN A 131 3.10 13.25 -6.18
N ARG A 132 3.99 12.44 -6.76
CA ARG A 132 4.12 11.02 -6.40
C ARG A 132 4.59 10.84 -4.95
N GLY A 133 5.51 11.68 -4.48
CA GLY A 133 5.98 11.67 -3.09
C GLY A 133 4.87 12.00 -2.10
N MET A 134 4.06 13.02 -2.37
CA MET A 134 2.91 13.38 -1.53
C MET A 134 1.83 12.29 -1.54
N ALA A 135 1.53 11.71 -2.71
CA ALA A 135 0.57 10.61 -2.83
C ALA A 135 1.03 9.38 -2.04
N LEU A 136 2.31 9.01 -2.15
CA LEU A 136 2.89 7.90 -1.39
C LEU A 136 2.83 8.16 0.12
N THR A 137 3.22 9.36 0.54
CA THR A 137 3.20 9.76 1.95
C THR A 137 1.77 9.73 2.51
N SER A 138 0.80 10.26 1.76
CA SER A 138 -0.61 10.22 2.14
C SER A 138 -1.13 8.80 2.29
N ARG A 139 -0.80 7.90 1.35
CA ARG A 139 -1.16 6.48 1.43
C ARG A 139 -0.60 5.83 2.70
N CYS A 140 0.67 6.10 3.02
CA CYS A 140 1.31 5.54 4.20
C CYS A 140 0.71 6.10 5.50
N LEU A 141 0.35 7.38 5.55
CA LEU A 141 -0.33 7.98 6.71
C LEU A 141 -1.71 7.38 6.94
N GLN A 142 -2.49 7.16 5.87
CA GLN A 142 -3.80 6.50 5.96
C GLN A 142 -3.68 5.07 6.48
N MET A 143 -2.61 4.37 6.10
CA MET A 143 -2.34 3.01 6.57
C MET A 143 -1.87 2.97 8.03
N ALA A 144 -1.13 3.99 8.46
CA ALA A 144 -0.60 4.10 9.82
C ALA A 144 -1.60 4.74 10.80
N ALA A 145 -2.76 5.20 10.31
CA ALA A 145 -3.82 5.73 11.15
C ALA A 145 -4.31 4.63 12.11
N PRO A 146 -4.56 4.97 13.39
CA PRO A 146 -5.17 4.01 14.31
C PRO A 146 -6.52 3.55 13.76
N ALA A 147 -6.82 2.26 13.87
CA ALA A 147 -8.15 1.76 13.62
C ALA A 147 -9.05 2.23 14.78
N ASP A 148 -10.04 3.07 14.48
CA ASP A 148 -11.08 3.47 15.42
C ASP A 148 -11.95 2.28 15.87
#